data_AF-A0A539DBB3-F1
#
_entry.id   AF-A0A539DBB3-F1
#
_cell.length_a   1.000
_cell.length_b   1.000
_cell.length_c   1.000
_cell.angle_alpha   90.00
_cell.angle_beta   90.00
_cell.angle_gamma   90.00
#
_symmetry.space_group_name_H-M   'P 1'
#
loop_
_entity.id
_entity.type
_entity.pdbx_description
1 polymer ?
#
loop_
_entity_poly.entity_id
_entity_poly.type
_entity_poly.pdbx_seq_one_letter_code
_entity_poly.pdbx_strand_id
1 'polypeptide(L)'
;MSLAGSRLATGGLLVLYGPYREAEVPLAVSNAAFDENLKSRDPAWGLRDRDAVAAVGKAAGLALTRRIEMPANNLMLLFRQVAVAPCASNHDAAALP
;
A
#
# COMPACT_ATOMS: atom_id res chain seq x y z
N MET A 1 -0.44 -0.88 6.82
CA MET A 1 0.85 -1.10 6.12
C MET A 1 1.97 -1.40 7.10
N SER A 2 2.15 -0.64 8.18
CA SER A 2 3.27 -0.81 9.13
C SER A 2 3.45 -2.22 9.68
N LEU A 3 2.37 -2.90 10.10
CA LEU A 3 2.47 -4.28 10.58
C LEU A 3 2.99 -5.24 9.51
N ALA A 4 2.54 -5.10 8.26
CA ALA A 4 3.03 -5.94 7.17
C ALA A 4 4.51 -5.65 6.87
N GLY A 5 4.89 -4.38 6.82
CA GLY A 5 6.28 -3.95 6.62
C GLY A 5 7.25 -4.48 7.69
N SER A 6 6.81 -4.55 8.94
CA SER A 6 7.63 -5.05 10.06
C SER A 6 7.67 -6.57 10.18
N ARG A 7 6.79 -7.31 9.50
CA ARG A 7 6.64 -8.78 9.67
C ARG A 7 7.08 -9.58 8.45
N LEU A 8 7.00 -8.99 7.26
CA LEU A 8 7.48 -9.63 6.05
C LEU A 8 9.00 -9.62 6.01
N ALA A 9 9.62 -10.75 5.66
CA ALA A 9 11.03 -10.81 5.34
C ALA A 9 11.33 -9.95 4.10
N THR A 10 12.60 -9.58 3.89
CA THR A 10 13.04 -8.89 2.67
C THR A 10 12.57 -9.62 1.41
N GLY A 11 11.91 -8.89 0.51
CA GLY A 11 11.28 -9.45 -0.68
C GLY A 11 9.94 -10.15 -0.45
N GLY A 12 9.43 -10.21 0.78
CA GLY A 12 8.12 -10.75 1.11
C GLY A 12 6.98 -10.01 0.40
N LEU A 13 5.90 -10.71 0.07
CA LEU A 13 4.80 -10.18 -0.73
C LEU A 13 3.59 -9.81 0.14
N LEU A 14 3.08 -8.60 -0.03
CA LEU A 14 1.76 -8.18 0.43
C LEU A 14 0.88 -7.94 -0.80
N VAL A 15 -0.28 -8.60 -0.87
CA VAL A 15 -1.25 -8.40 -1.94
C VAL A 15 -2.48 -7.72 -1.35
N LEU A 16 -2.87 -6.59 -1.92
CA LEU A 16 -4.15 -5.95 -1.63
C LEU A 16 -5.06 -6.10 -2.84
N TYR A 17 -6.33 -6.44 -2.59
CA TYR A 17 -7.34 -6.61 -3.63
C TYR A 17 -8.59 -5.81 -3.28
N GLY A 18 -9.14 -5.13 -4.29
CA GLY A 18 -10.42 -4.45 -4.17
C GLY A 18 -10.57 -3.24 -5.07
N PRO A 19 -11.64 -2.47 -4.88
CA PRO A 19 -11.88 -1.24 -5.63
C PRO A 19 -11.01 -0.09 -5.08
N TYR A 20 -10.46 0.71 -6.00
CA TYR A 20 -9.65 1.90 -5.69
C TYR A 20 -10.08 3.07 -6.57
N ARG A 21 -9.75 4.28 -6.13
CA ARG A 21 -9.78 5.49 -6.94
C ARG A 21 -8.42 5.70 -7.59
N GLU A 22 -8.41 6.13 -8.84
CA GLU A 22 -7.21 6.56 -9.57
C GLU A 22 -7.52 7.90 -10.22
N ALA A 23 -6.62 8.88 -10.11
CA ALA A 23 -6.89 10.26 -10.50
C ALA A 23 -7.33 10.44 -11.96
N GLU A 24 -6.79 9.62 -12.86
CA GLU A 24 -7.05 9.71 -14.31
C GLU A 24 -8.06 8.67 -14.82
N VAL A 25 -8.60 7.82 -13.94
CA VAL A 25 -9.53 6.76 -14.33
C VAL A 25 -10.93 7.07 -13.77
N PRO A 26 -11.93 7.27 -14.65
CA PRO A 26 -13.31 7.42 -14.21
C PRO A 26 -13.74 6.20 -13.39
N LEU A 27 -14.36 6.47 -12.24
CA LEU A 27 -14.84 5.41 -11.37
C LEU A 27 -16.03 4.69 -12.04
N ALA A 28 -15.97 3.36 -12.13
CA ALA A 28 -17.09 2.58 -12.64
C ALA A 28 -18.36 2.84 -11.82
N VAL A 29 -19.53 2.82 -12.48
CA VAL A 29 -20.83 3.12 -11.84
C VAL A 29 -21.07 2.25 -10.59
N SER A 30 -20.71 0.97 -10.65
CA SER A 30 -20.81 0.05 -9.51
C SER A 30 -19.93 0.48 -8.32
N ASN A 31 -18.72 0.96 -8.61
CA ASN A 31 -17.76 1.41 -7.59
C ASN A 31 -18.18 2.77 -7.01
N ALA A 32 -18.78 3.65 -7.82
CA ALA A 32 -19.34 4.91 -7.35
C ALA A 32 -20.51 4.70 -6.38
N ALA A 33 -21.48 3.86 -6.76
CA ALA A 33 -22.58 3.50 -5.87
C ALA A 33 -22.10 2.82 -4.58
N PHE A 34 -21.06 1.98 -4.68
CA PHE A 34 -20.44 1.37 -3.50
C PHE A 34 -19.73 2.41 -2.60
N ASP A 35 -19.02 3.37 -3.17
CA ASP A 35 -18.38 4.47 -2.42
C ASP A 35 -19.42 5.32 -1.67
N GLU A 36 -20.54 5.66 -2.32
CA GLU A 36 -21.65 6.38 -1.69
C GLU A 36 -22.29 5.56 -0.58
N ASN A 37 -22.49 4.25 -0.79
CA ASN A 37 -23.00 3.37 0.24
C ASN A 37 -22.09 3.33 1.49
N LEU A 38 -20.77 3.27 1.29
CA LEU A 38 -19.81 3.34 2.40
C LEU A 38 -19.92 4.69 3.14
N LYS A 39 -19.91 5.80 2.41
CA LYS A 39 -19.95 7.15 2.97
C LYS A 39 -21.25 7.47 3.71
N SER A 40 -22.36 6.89 3.27
CA SER A 40 -23.65 7.06 3.94
C SER A 40 -23.69 6.45 5.35
N ARG A 41 -22.82 5.47 5.62
CA ARG A 41 -22.70 4.81 6.93
C ARG A 41 -21.67 5.49 7.81
N ASP A 42 -20.57 5.92 7.21
CA ASP A 42 -19.53 6.73 7.86
C ASP A 42 -18.85 7.58 6.77
N PRO A 43 -18.88 8.91 6.85
CA PRO A 43 -18.25 9.78 5.85
C PRO A 43 -16.74 9.54 5.65
N ALA A 44 -16.05 8.94 6.63
CA ALA A 44 -14.65 8.54 6.51
C ALA A 44 -14.48 7.23 5.74
N TRP A 45 -15.54 6.45 5.52
CA TRP A 45 -15.50 5.20 4.79
C TRP A 45 -15.78 5.48 3.32
N GLY A 46 -14.81 5.20 2.48
CA GLY A 46 -14.92 5.36 1.03
C GLY A 46 -13.84 4.56 0.33
N LEU A 47 -13.87 4.57 -0.99
CA LEU A 47 -12.82 3.98 -1.78
C LEU A 47 -11.51 4.71 -1.56
N ARG A 48 -10.47 3.93 -1.34
CA ARG A 48 -9.12 4.46 -1.12
C ARG A 48 -8.53 4.92 -2.43
N ASP A 49 -7.83 6.04 -2.37
CA ASP A 49 -6.96 6.46 -3.46
C ASP A 49 -5.76 5.51 -3.57
N ARG A 50 -5.49 5.00 -4.77
CA ARG A 50 -4.39 4.06 -5.03
C ARG A 50 -3.04 4.66 -4.65
N ASP A 51 -2.80 5.92 -4.98
CA ASP A 51 -1.51 6.58 -4.77
C ASP A 51 -1.28 6.91 -3.30
N ALA A 52 -2.34 7.29 -2.59
CA ALA A 52 -2.29 7.40 -1.13
C ALA A 52 -1.93 6.04 -0.48
N VAL A 53 -2.52 4.93 -0.95
CA VAL A 53 -2.19 3.58 -0.46
C VAL A 53 -0.73 3.23 -0.79
N ALA A 54 -0.26 3.58 -1.99
CA ALA A 54 1.13 3.36 -2.39
C ALA A 54 2.11 4.17 -1.52
N ALA A 55 1.79 5.43 -1.21
CA ALA A 55 2.59 6.29 -0.34
C ALA A 55 2.67 5.74 1.09
N VAL A 56 1.55 5.29 1.66
CA VAL A 56 1.51 4.66 2.99
C VAL A 56 2.29 3.33 2.99
N GLY A 57 2.25 2.57 1.89
CA GLY A 57 3.09 1.39 1.70
C GLY A 57 4.58 1.75 1.72
N LYS A 58 4.99 2.74 0.93
CA LYS A 58 6.38 3.21 0.84
C LYS A 58 6.91 3.65 2.20
N ALA A 59 6.14 4.41 2.96
CA ALA A 59 6.50 4.83 4.32
C ALA A 59 6.69 3.66 5.30
N ALA A 60 6.08 2.50 5.02
CA ALA A 60 6.20 1.28 5.80
C ALA A 60 7.26 0.29 5.27
N GLY A 61 8.13 0.69 4.33
CA GLY A 61 9.12 -0.21 3.73
C GLY A 61 8.53 -1.23 2.76
N LEU A 62 7.37 -0.91 2.15
CA LEU A 62 6.69 -1.74 1.16
C LEU A 62 6.67 -1.00 -0.19
N ALA A 63 7.37 -1.52 -1.18
CA ALA A 63 7.37 -0.96 -2.54
C ALA A 63 6.23 -1.57 -3.37
N LEU A 64 5.38 -0.73 -3.97
CA LEU A 64 4.39 -1.19 -4.95
C LEU A 64 5.13 -1.65 -6.22
N THR A 65 5.03 -2.93 -6.55
CA THR A 65 5.75 -3.55 -7.68
C THR A 65 4.86 -3.84 -8.86
N ARG A 66 3.56 -4.13 -8.64
CA ARG A 66 2.59 -4.33 -9.72
C ARG A 66 1.23 -3.76 -9.37
N ARG A 67 0.60 -3.17 -10.38
CA ARG A 67 -0.85 -2.89 -10.47
C ARG A 67 -1.40 -3.85 -11.51
N ILE A 68 -2.40 -4.64 -11.14
CA ILE A 68 -3.04 -5.59 -12.04
C ILE A 68 -4.54 -5.30 -12.03
N GLU A 69 -5.10 -5.05 -13.22
CA GLU A 69 -6.54 -4.92 -13.40
C GLU A 69 -7.21 -6.28 -13.28
N MET A 70 -8.32 -6.32 -12.55
CA MET A 70 -9.09 -7.51 -12.29
C MET A 70 -10.55 -7.32 -12.70
N PRO A 71 -11.30 -8.42 -12.93
CA PRO A 71 -12.73 -8.34 -13.19
C PRO A 71 -13.49 -7.52 -12.15
N ALA A 72 -14.66 -7.02 -12.56
CA ALA A 72 -15.53 -6.17 -11.74
C ALA A 72 -14.88 -4.85 -11.27
N ASN A 73 -14.01 -4.25 -12.09
CA ASN A 73 -13.38 -2.96 -11.84
C ASN A 73 -12.56 -2.92 -10.54
N ASN A 74 -11.94 -4.04 -10.19
CA ASN A 74 -11.05 -4.17 -9.04
C ASN A 74 -9.59 -4.09 -9.49
N LEU A 75 -8.72 -3.75 -8.54
CA LEU A 75 -7.27 -3.82 -8.73
C LEU A 75 -6.66 -4.81 -7.74
N MET A 76 -5.59 -5.47 -8.17
CA MET A 76 -4.59 -6.04 -7.28
C MET A 76 -3.37 -5.13 -7.22
N LEU A 77 -2.99 -4.74 -6.02
CA LEU A 77 -1.77 -4.00 -5.74
C LEU A 77 -0.78 -4.93 -5.03
N LEU A 78 0.33 -5.23 -5.68
CA LEU A 78 1.35 -6.15 -5.18
C LEU A 78 2.52 -5.35 -4.62
N PHE A 79 2.69 -5.41 -3.32
CA PHE A 79 3.77 -4.77 -2.60
C PHE A 79 4.85 -5.77 -2.22
N ARG A 80 6.11 -5.40 -2.40
CA ARG A 80 7.26 -6.16 -1.89
C ARG A 80 7.87 -5.43 -0.71
N GLN A 81 8.16 -6.17 0.36
CA GLN A 81 8.98 -5.65 1.44
C GLN A 81 10.37 -5.35 0.87
N VAL A 82 10.80 -4.11 1.03
CA VAL A 82 12.16 -3.70 0.71
C VAL A 82 12.94 -3.63 2.01
N ALA A 83 14.14 -4.20 2.02
CA ALA A 83 15.02 -4.06 3.16
C ALA A 83 15.16 -2.57 3.45
N VAL A 84 14.73 -2.15 4.64
CA VAL A 84 15.14 -0.86 5.17
C VAL A 84 16.63 -1.04 5.41
N ALA A 85 17.47 -0.40 4.59
CA ALA A 85 18.90 -0.37 4.85
C ALA A 85 19.06 0.03 6.32
N PRO A 86 19.74 -0.76 7.16
CA PRO A 86 19.96 -0.34 8.53
C PRO A 86 20.65 1.01 8.47
N CYS A 87 20.05 2.02 9.09
CA CYS A 87 20.77 3.25 9.39
C CYS A 87 21.97 2.80 10.21
N ALA A 88 23.18 2.87 9.64
CA ALA A 88 24.39 2.48 10.35
C ALA A 88 24.47 3.35 11.61
N SER A 89 24.12 2.76 12.75
CA SER A 89 24.40 3.38 14.04
C SER A 89 25.91 3.39 14.17
N ASN A 90 26.53 4.56 13.94
CA ASN A 90 27.91 4.83 14.32
C ASN A 90 28.04 4.64 15.84
N HIS A 91 28.32 3.41 16.29
CA HIS A 91 28.76 3.11 17.65
C HIS A 91 30.03 2.24 17.70
N ASP A 92 30.55 1.78 16.55
CA ASP A 92 31.85 1.09 16.50
C ASP A 92 32.96 2.05 16.02
N ALA A 93 33.43 2.89 16.93
CA ALA A 93 34.67 3.64 16.75
C ALA A 93 35.43 3.79 18.07
N ALA A 94 35.74 2.69 18.75
CA ALA A 94 36.83 2.63 19.73
C ALA A 94 37.13 1.17 20.12
N ALA A 95 38.01 0.51 19.38
CA ALA A 95 38.99 -0.45 19.91
C ALA A 95 39.77 -1.09 18.76
N LEU A 96 40.94 -0.54 18.47
CA LEU A 96 42.06 -1.29 17.92
C LEU A 96 43.30 -0.95 18.77
N PRO A 97 44.18 -1.93 19.01
CA PRO A 97 45.14 -1.95 20.11
C PRO A 97 46.30 -0.95 19.99
#